data_AF-A0A3M2M038-F1
#
_entry.id   AF-A0A3M2M038-F1
#
_cell.length_a   1.000
_cell.length_b   1.000
_cell.length_c   1.000
_cell.angle_alpha   90.00
_cell.angle_beta   90.00
_cell.angle_gamma   90.00
#
_symmetry.space_group_name_H-M   'P 1'
#
loop_
_entity.id
_entity.type
_entity.pdbx_description
1 polymer ?
#
loop_
_entity_poly.entity_id
_entity_poly.type
_entity_poly.pdbx_seq_one_letter_code
_entity_poly.pdbx_strand_id
1 'polypeptide(L)'
;MSYELYFWKSATGEPDEICDQLADEDVEGVTPSPEVERFRSELLGRWPDLADRIAPWAPDLGWRQPWGREDLAPYFVSLSLAFSAEGSALQNMVTLAREHCLVIHDPQTGETTR
;
A
#
# COMPACT_ATOMS: atom_id res chain seq x y z
N MET A 1 -15.32 -11.30 -2.28
CA MET A 1 -14.99 -9.87 -2.43
C MET A 1 -13.66 -9.64 -1.73
N SER A 2 -12.70 -9.05 -2.45
CA SER A 2 -11.48 -8.50 -1.89
C SER A 2 -11.72 -7.04 -1.50
N TYR A 3 -10.92 -6.54 -0.59
CA TYR A 3 -10.93 -5.16 -0.11
C TYR A 3 -9.52 -4.61 -0.31
N GLU A 4 -9.41 -3.45 -0.94
CA GLU A 4 -8.11 -2.82 -1.22
C GLU A 4 -7.84 -1.67 -0.27
N LEU A 5 -6.59 -1.54 0.16
CA LEU A 5 -6.09 -0.37 0.88
C LEU A 5 -4.90 0.20 0.18
N TYR A 6 -4.83 1.53 0.16
CA TYR A 6 -3.74 2.27 -0.41
C TYR A 6 -3.03 3.07 0.68
N PHE A 7 -1.70 3.07 0.61
CA PHE A 7 -0.83 3.71 1.57
C PHE A 7 0.22 4.53 0.83
N TRP A 8 0.36 5.81 1.18
CA TRP A 8 1.39 6.69 0.60
C TRP A 8 1.81 7.77 1.60
N LYS A 9 2.93 8.45 1.36
CA LYS A 9 3.42 9.48 2.29
C LYS A 9 2.72 10.82 2.13
N SER A 10 2.69 11.30 0.90
CA SER A 10 2.08 12.57 0.49
C SER A 10 1.86 12.58 -1.01
N ALA A 11 0.75 13.17 -1.43
CA ALA A 11 0.39 13.34 -2.83
C ALA A 11 -0.30 14.70 -3.03
N THR A 12 -0.32 15.18 -4.27
CA THR A 12 -1.05 16.42 -4.66
C THR A 12 -2.29 16.03 -5.45
N GLY A 13 -3.48 16.22 -4.86
CA GLY A 13 -4.75 15.83 -5.47
C GLY A 13 -5.74 15.33 -4.42
N GLU A 14 -6.94 14.97 -4.86
CA GLU A 14 -7.92 14.33 -3.98
C GLU A 14 -7.57 12.84 -3.79
N PRO A 15 -7.77 12.26 -2.59
CA PRO A 15 -7.35 10.89 -2.29
C PRO A 15 -7.91 9.83 -3.24
N ASP A 16 -9.17 9.95 -3.68
CA ASP A 16 -9.80 9.02 -4.62
C ASP A 16 -9.09 9.07 -5.99
N GLU A 17 -8.78 10.28 -6.49
CA GLU A 17 -8.06 10.46 -7.77
C GLU A 17 -6.64 9.88 -7.70
N ILE A 18 -5.95 10.09 -6.58
CA ILE A 18 -4.64 9.49 -6.32
C ILE A 18 -4.74 7.97 -6.26
N CYS A 19 -5.77 7.43 -5.62
CA CYS A 19 -5.99 6.00 -5.53
C CYS A 19 -6.18 5.37 -6.92
N ASP A 20 -7.01 5.98 -7.76
CA ASP A 20 -7.24 5.54 -9.14
C ASP A 20 -5.94 5.55 -9.96
N GLN A 21 -5.12 6.60 -9.82
CA GLN A 21 -3.80 6.69 -10.48
C GLN A 21 -2.85 5.58 -10.01
N LEU A 22 -2.77 5.36 -8.70
CA LEU A 22 -1.89 4.34 -8.12
C LEU A 22 -2.30 2.92 -8.52
N ALA A 23 -3.59 2.66 -8.76
CA ALA A 23 -4.06 1.38 -9.27
C ALA A 23 -3.52 1.07 -10.67
N ASP A 24 -3.25 2.10 -11.48
CA ASP A 24 -2.61 2.00 -12.80
C ASP A 24 -1.07 2.11 -12.73
N GLU A 25 -0.48 2.07 -11.53
CA GLU A 25 0.95 2.31 -11.28
C GLU A 25 1.45 3.69 -11.76
N ASP A 26 0.55 4.65 -11.91
CA ASP A 26 0.88 6.05 -12.17
C ASP A 26 1.13 6.77 -10.84
N VAL A 27 2.35 7.28 -10.69
CA VAL A 27 2.82 7.95 -9.47
C VAL A 27 3.00 9.46 -9.66
N GLU A 28 2.43 10.02 -10.73
CA GLU A 28 2.43 11.46 -10.94
C GLU A 28 1.78 12.18 -9.73
N GLY A 29 2.46 13.21 -9.21
CA GLY A 29 1.98 13.95 -8.03
C GLY A 29 2.16 13.25 -6.67
N VAL A 30 2.61 11.98 -6.65
CA VAL A 30 2.95 11.24 -5.42
C VAL A 30 4.43 11.43 -5.09
N THR A 31 4.73 11.78 -3.84
CA THR A 31 6.11 11.99 -3.41
C THR A 31 6.71 10.67 -2.89
N PRO A 32 7.84 10.20 -3.43
CA PRO A 32 8.51 9.01 -2.91
C PRO A 32 9.03 9.28 -1.50
N SER A 33 8.99 8.28 -0.64
CA SER A 33 9.37 8.39 0.76
C SER A 33 9.96 7.08 1.30
N PRO A 34 11.08 7.14 2.02
CA PRO A 34 11.68 5.95 2.63
C PRO A 34 10.79 5.35 3.73
N GLU A 35 9.85 6.13 4.30
CA GLU A 35 8.86 5.61 5.25
C GLU A 35 7.91 4.61 4.60
N VAL A 36 7.59 4.75 3.30
CA VAL A 36 6.77 3.79 2.57
C VAL A 36 7.50 2.46 2.41
N GLU A 37 8.79 2.48 2.06
CA GLU A 37 9.61 1.25 1.95
C GLU A 37 9.83 0.58 3.31
N ARG A 38 10.05 1.37 4.37
CA ARG A 38 10.16 0.85 5.73
C ARG A 38 8.86 0.19 6.18
N PHE A 39 7.73 0.86 5.95
CA PHE A 39 6.41 0.30 6.21
C PHE A 39 6.22 -1.03 5.47
N ARG A 40 6.51 -1.06 4.17
CA ARG A 40 6.42 -2.27 3.35
C ARG A 40 7.28 -3.42 3.89
N SER A 41 8.53 -3.11 4.23
CA SER A 41 9.47 -4.10 4.76
C SER A 41 8.99 -4.67 6.11
N GLU A 42 8.49 -3.83 7.01
CA GLU A 42 7.92 -4.26 8.29
C GLU A 42 6.61 -5.04 8.10
N LEU A 43 5.76 -4.61 7.19
CA LEU A 43 4.50 -5.27 6.85
C LEU A 43 4.77 -6.69 6.37
N LEU A 44 5.70 -6.88 5.43
CA LEU A 44 6.09 -8.20 4.93
C LEU A 44 6.86 -9.04 5.97
N GLY A 45 7.61 -8.39 6.86
CA GLY A 45 8.27 -9.06 7.99
C GLY A 45 7.28 -9.63 9.01
N ARG A 46 6.17 -8.92 9.27
CA ARG A 46 5.12 -9.34 10.21
C ARG A 46 4.08 -10.27 9.58
N TRP A 47 3.79 -10.09 8.28
CA TRP A 47 2.83 -10.90 7.52
C TRP A 47 3.40 -11.32 6.15
N PRO A 48 4.27 -12.34 6.10
CA PRO A 48 4.90 -12.79 4.87
C PRO A 48 3.92 -13.28 3.79
N ASP A 49 2.74 -13.75 4.19
CA ASP A 49 1.69 -14.23 3.29
C ASP A 49 1.06 -13.09 2.44
N LEU A 50 1.34 -11.83 2.76
CA LEU A 50 0.90 -10.67 1.99
C LEU A 50 1.74 -10.42 0.75
N ALA A 51 2.88 -11.10 0.57
CA ALA A 51 3.78 -10.88 -0.56
C ALA A 51 3.11 -11.11 -1.92
N ASP A 52 2.08 -11.95 -2.00
CA ASP A 52 1.29 -12.20 -3.21
C ASP A 52 0.05 -11.28 -3.33
N ARG A 53 -0.10 -10.31 -2.42
CA ARG A 53 -1.27 -9.45 -2.23
C ARG A 53 -0.93 -7.97 -2.07
N ILE A 54 0.31 -7.62 -2.36
CA ILE A 54 0.83 -6.27 -2.19
C ILE A 54 1.30 -5.75 -3.55
N ALA A 55 0.99 -4.50 -3.84
CA ALA A 55 1.56 -3.78 -4.97
C ALA A 55 2.24 -2.48 -4.46
N PRO A 56 3.09 -1.84 -5.28
CA PRO A 56 3.58 -2.32 -6.57
C PRO A 56 4.51 -3.54 -6.40
N TRP A 57 4.85 -4.19 -7.50
CA TRP A 57 5.95 -5.16 -7.45
C TRP A 57 7.26 -4.47 -7.10
N ALA A 58 8.12 -5.17 -6.36
CA ALA A 58 9.49 -4.76 -6.13
C ALA A 58 10.38 -5.98 -5.87
N PRO A 59 11.72 -5.83 -5.96
CA PRO A 59 12.65 -6.96 -5.82
C PRO A 59 12.53 -7.72 -4.50
N ASP A 60 11.99 -7.10 -3.46
CA ASP A 60 11.71 -7.72 -2.15
C ASP A 60 10.65 -8.84 -2.22
N LEU A 61 9.81 -8.85 -3.26
CA LEU A 61 8.83 -9.93 -3.52
C LEU A 61 9.40 -11.11 -4.31
N GLY A 62 10.62 -10.98 -4.84
CA GLY A 62 11.27 -12.02 -5.64
C GLY A 62 10.45 -12.41 -6.89
N TRP A 63 10.30 -13.73 -7.12
CA TRP A 63 9.71 -14.29 -8.34
C TRP A 63 8.19 -14.15 -8.46
N ARG A 64 7.51 -13.56 -7.47
CA ARG A 64 6.05 -13.55 -7.36
C ARG A 64 5.35 -12.66 -8.40
N GLN A 65 6.01 -11.63 -8.94
CA GLN A 65 5.56 -10.87 -10.12
C GLN A 65 6.75 -10.32 -10.94
N PRO A 66 7.39 -11.09 -11.82
CA PRO A 66 8.62 -10.69 -12.52
C PRO A 66 8.41 -9.68 -13.67
N TRP A 67 7.33 -8.90 -13.65
CA TRP A 67 7.01 -7.87 -14.64
C TRP A 67 6.42 -6.64 -13.94
N GLY A 68 6.89 -5.45 -14.30
CA GLY A 68 6.50 -4.19 -13.65
C GLY A 68 7.70 -3.26 -13.48
N ARG A 69 7.46 -2.05 -12.95
CA ARG A 69 8.51 -1.09 -12.63
C ARG A 69 9.10 -1.40 -11.24
N GLU A 70 10.43 -1.50 -11.14
CA GLU A 70 11.09 -1.83 -9.86
C GLU A 70 11.27 -0.61 -8.93
N ASP A 71 11.00 0.60 -9.43
CA ASP A 71 11.28 1.87 -8.76
C ASP A 71 10.07 2.46 -8.01
N LEU A 72 8.96 1.72 -7.91
CA LEU A 72 7.69 2.23 -7.38
C LEU A 72 7.48 1.99 -5.87
N ALA A 73 8.21 1.06 -5.26
CA ALA A 73 8.10 0.77 -3.82
C ALA A 73 8.21 1.98 -2.87
N PRO A 74 8.97 3.04 -3.19
CA PRO A 74 9.01 4.25 -2.36
C PRO A 74 7.76 5.14 -2.45
N TYR A 75 6.90 4.95 -3.45
CA TYR A 75 5.78 5.86 -3.71
C TYR A 75 4.53 5.45 -2.95
N PHE A 76 4.18 4.17 -3.01
CA PHE A 76 2.98 3.66 -2.39
C PHE A 76 3.10 2.18 -2.03
N VAL A 77 2.14 1.73 -1.23
CA VAL A 77 1.80 0.33 -1.04
C VAL A 77 0.30 0.19 -1.29
N SER A 78 -0.13 -0.76 -2.10
CA SER A 78 -1.51 -1.22 -2.12
C SER A 78 -1.60 -2.63 -1.57
N LEU A 79 -2.73 -2.96 -0.92
CA LEU A 79 -2.92 -4.24 -0.26
C LEU A 79 -4.30 -4.81 -0.58
N SER A 80 -4.35 -5.93 -1.29
CA SER A 80 -5.58 -6.63 -1.63
C SER A 80 -5.87 -7.72 -0.60
N LEU A 81 -6.73 -7.43 0.37
CA LEU A 81 -7.11 -8.37 1.43
C LEU A 81 -8.40 -9.13 1.09
N ALA A 82 -8.49 -10.38 1.54
CA ALA A 82 -9.78 -11.07 1.55
C ALA A 82 -10.68 -10.47 2.64
N PHE A 83 -11.99 -10.35 2.38
CA PHE A 83 -12.95 -9.88 3.39
C PHE A 83 -12.94 -10.68 4.71
N SER A 84 -12.47 -11.93 4.66
CA SER A 84 -12.29 -12.79 5.84
C SER A 84 -10.99 -12.53 6.60
N ALA A 85 -10.19 -11.53 6.22
CA ALA A 85 -9.02 -11.13 6.99
C ALA A 85 -9.48 -10.76 8.41
N GLU A 86 -8.86 -11.38 9.41
CA GLU A 86 -9.19 -11.14 10.81
C GLU A 86 -9.07 -9.64 11.10
N GLY A 87 -10.14 -9.01 11.58
CA GLY A 87 -10.19 -7.56 11.81
C GLY A 87 -9.06 -7.04 12.71
N SER A 88 -8.49 -7.88 13.57
CA SER A 88 -7.30 -7.59 14.38
C SER A 88 -6.05 -7.36 13.53
N ALA A 89 -5.82 -8.16 12.49
CA ALA A 89 -4.67 -8.02 11.62
C ALA A 89 -4.75 -6.72 10.81
N LEU A 90 -5.92 -6.39 10.28
CA LEU A 90 -6.19 -5.14 9.57
C LEU A 90 -5.92 -3.91 10.46
N GLN A 91 -6.42 -3.92 11.70
CA GLN A 91 -6.17 -2.82 12.64
C GLN A 91 -4.68 -2.67 12.99
N ASN A 92 -3.94 -3.77 13.10
CA ASN A 92 -2.50 -3.73 13.32
C ASN A 92 -1.74 -3.16 12.10
N MET A 93 -2.17 -3.47 10.87
CA MET A 93 -1.59 -2.90 9.65
C MET A 93 -1.85 -1.39 9.54
N VAL A 94 -3.07 -0.96 9.84
CA VAL A 94 -3.46 0.46 9.90
C VAL A 94 -2.65 1.19 10.98
N THR A 95 -2.47 0.58 12.15
CA THR A 95 -1.63 1.16 13.22
C THR A 95 -0.19 1.30 12.77
N LEU A 96 0.37 0.27 12.12
CA LEU A 96 1.72 0.32 11.56
C LEU A 96 1.88 1.44 10.53
N ALA A 97 0.92 1.63 9.62
CA ALA A 97 0.96 2.71 8.64
C ALA A 97 0.98 4.10 9.32
N ARG A 98 0.23 4.28 10.41
CA ARG A 98 0.23 5.51 11.20
C ARG A 98 1.56 5.76 11.93
N GLU A 99 2.22 4.71 12.43
CA GLU A 99 3.56 4.82 13.01
C GLU A 99 4.59 5.37 12.00
N HIS A 100 4.41 5.05 10.72
CA HIS A 100 5.21 5.61 9.61
C HIS A 100 4.64 6.94 9.06
N CYS A 101 3.58 7.46 9.67
CA CYS A 101 2.85 8.67 9.27
C CYS A 101 2.47 8.66 7.79
N LEU A 102 1.90 7.55 7.33
CA LEU A 102 1.37 7.38 5.99
C LEU A 102 -0.10 7.77 5.94
N VAL A 103 -0.53 8.26 4.79
CA VAL A 103 -1.94 8.32 4.43
C VAL A 103 -2.42 6.90 4.20
N ILE A 104 -3.63 6.62 4.69
CA ILE A 104 -4.34 5.35 4.50
C ILE A 104 -5.66 5.70 3.83
N HIS A 105 -5.91 5.12 2.68
CA HIS A 105 -7.13 5.35 1.93
C HIS A 105 -7.85 4.04 1.63
N ASP A 106 -9.16 4.05 1.85
CA ASP A 106 -10.08 2.97 1.51
C ASP A 106 -11.01 3.41 0.36
N PRO A 107 -10.76 2.97 -0.87
CA PRO A 107 -11.60 3.34 -2.02
C PRO A 107 -13.01 2.73 -1.95
N GLN A 108 -13.25 1.73 -1.10
CA GLN A 108 -14.60 1.16 -0.94
C GLN A 108 -15.52 2.08 -0.12
N THR A 109 -14.96 2.87 0.79
CA THR A 109 -15.71 3.79 1.66
C THR A 109 -15.44 5.26 1.36
N GLY A 110 -14.38 5.57 0.61
CA GLY A 110 -13.85 6.91 0.41
C GLY A 110 -13.15 7.47 1.67
N GLU A 111 -12.98 6.67 2.72
CA GLU A 111 -12.38 7.14 3.95
C GLU A 111 -10.86 7.30 3.78
N THR A 112 -10.36 8.46 4.19
CA THR A 112 -8.93 8.77 4.20
C THR A 112 -8.49 9.19 5.59
N THR A 113 -7.46 8.54 6.12
CA THR A 113 -6.87 8.86 7.43
C THR A 113 -5.36 8.99 7.36
N ARG A 114 -4.77 9.60 8.39
CA ARG A 114 -3.31 9.77 8.54
C ARG A 114 -2.89 9.46 9.96
#